data_AF-A0A8J2H590-F1
#
_entry.id   AF-A0A8J2H590-F1
#
_cell.length_a   1.000
_cell.length_b   1.000
_cell.length_c   1.000
_cell.angle_alpha   90.00
_cell.angle_beta   90.00
_cell.angle_gamma   90.00
#
_symmetry.space_group_name_H-M   'P 1'
#
loop_
_entity.id
_entity.type
_entity.pdbx_description
1 polymer ?
#
loop_
_entity_poly.entity_id
_entity_poly.type
_entity_poly.pdbx_seq_one_letter_code
_entity_poly.pdbx_strand_id
1 'polypeptide(L)'
;DPTIRHTWWTLTIGGAYFFLSLFACNQVQVQRMLTAKTIGDARKALWMNIPMTLAMALTISFSGLVLYAYYFNCDPVILGDIKSYDMLMPYFAKNRMTEIPALTGIFIAGVFSASLSTVSAMLNSLAAIALADYIKPLYQRFGYDFRDDKAAFYGKVLGFIIGFISIAIAFIASRLGALIQAVLAVNGAFGGPILGLFTLGMFIESANEPGAVIGTIISIAFNIWIAFSPKPRTPVLDMSIDGCSNSSHIIQKYIRYLL
;
A
#
# COMPACT_ATOMS: atom_id res chain seq x y z
N ASP A 1 4.74 -9.47 24.21
CA ASP A 1 5.59 -10.19 23.24
C ASP A 1 5.78 -9.29 22.02
N PRO A 2 7.01 -8.80 21.76
CA PRO A 2 7.33 -7.93 20.63
C PRO A 2 7.28 -8.63 19.26
N THR A 3 7.13 -9.96 19.23
CA THR A 3 7.01 -10.73 17.98
C THR A 3 5.57 -10.79 17.44
N ILE A 4 4.58 -10.42 18.28
CA ILE A 4 3.18 -10.30 17.87
C ILE A 4 3.02 -9.08 16.97
N ARG A 5 2.61 -9.29 15.71
CA ARG A 5 2.54 -8.23 14.69
C ARG A 5 1.52 -7.14 15.03
N HIS A 6 0.33 -7.54 15.48
CA HIS A 6 -0.77 -6.64 15.77
C HIS A 6 -1.03 -6.63 17.27
N THR A 7 -0.54 -5.61 17.94
CA THR A 7 -0.81 -5.31 19.34
C THR A 7 -1.43 -3.93 19.42
N TRP A 8 -2.09 -3.62 20.53
CA TRP A 8 -2.55 -2.26 20.80
C TRP A 8 -1.45 -1.21 20.58
N TRP A 9 -0.23 -1.48 21.05
CA TRP A 9 0.92 -0.57 20.94
C TRP A 9 1.46 -0.45 19.52
N THR A 10 1.62 -1.57 18.81
CA THR A 10 2.14 -1.53 17.43
C THR A 10 1.14 -0.85 16.48
N LEU A 11 -0.16 -0.98 16.74
CA LEU A 11 -1.20 -0.32 15.96
C LEU A 11 -1.33 1.18 16.29
N THR A 12 -1.31 1.55 17.57
CA THR A 12 -1.45 2.96 17.97
C THR A 12 -0.20 3.77 17.66
N ILE A 13 0.96 3.34 18.15
CA ILE A 13 2.22 4.06 17.94
C ILE A 13 2.68 3.89 16.49
N GLY A 14 2.77 2.65 16.00
CA GLY A 14 3.21 2.37 14.63
C GLY A 14 2.25 2.95 13.58
N GLY A 15 0.95 2.87 13.82
CA GLY A 15 -0.06 3.51 12.97
C GLY A 15 0.05 5.03 12.95
N ALA A 16 0.27 5.67 14.11
CA ALA A 16 0.47 7.12 14.16
C ALA A 16 1.69 7.56 13.33
N TYR A 17 2.83 6.89 13.48
CA TYR A 17 4.03 7.17 12.67
C TYR A 17 3.80 6.88 11.19
N PHE A 18 3.10 5.79 10.85
CA PHE A 18 2.77 5.43 9.48
C PHE A 18 1.93 6.53 8.81
N PHE A 19 0.84 6.98 9.45
CA PHE A 19 0.01 8.05 8.92
C PHE A 19 0.76 9.39 8.89
N LEU A 20 1.55 9.71 9.91
CA LEU A 20 2.35 10.94 9.91
C LEU A 20 3.33 10.97 8.73
N SER A 21 4.06 9.88 8.49
CA SER A 21 4.96 9.75 7.33
C SER A 21 4.20 9.89 6.00
N LEU A 22 3.03 9.25 5.90
CA LEU A 22 2.17 9.32 4.71
C LEU A 22 1.67 10.73 4.40
N PHE A 23 1.37 11.56 5.40
CA PHE A 23 0.84 12.91 5.17
C PHE A 23 1.91 14.00 5.15
N ALA A 24 2.98 13.85 5.94
CA ALA A 24 4.02 14.87 6.08
C ALA A 24 5.13 14.76 5.02
N CYS A 25 5.54 13.53 4.69
CA CYS A 25 6.74 13.29 3.86
C CYS A 25 6.43 12.73 2.48
N ASN A 26 5.24 12.17 2.26
CA ASN A 26 4.89 11.57 0.97
C ASN A 26 4.62 12.65 -0.08
N GLN A 27 5.34 12.57 -1.20
CA GLN A 27 5.22 13.53 -2.29
C GLN A 27 3.80 13.66 -2.85
N VAL A 28 3.02 12.57 -2.88
CA VAL A 28 1.62 12.64 -3.35
C VAL A 28 0.80 13.61 -2.49
N GLN A 29 1.00 13.58 -1.18
CA GLN A 29 0.27 14.46 -0.26
C GLN A 29 0.83 15.87 -0.26
N VAL A 30 2.16 16.03 -0.28
CA VAL A 30 2.82 17.35 -0.38
C VAL A 30 2.32 18.09 -1.62
N GLN A 31 2.29 17.41 -2.78
CA GLN A 31 1.80 18.01 -4.03
C GLN A 31 0.33 18.44 -3.92
N ARG A 32 -0.54 17.61 -3.32
CA ARG A 32 -1.94 17.99 -3.10
C ARG A 32 -2.07 19.23 -2.23
N MET A 33 -1.30 19.32 -1.15
CA MET A 33 -1.34 20.49 -0.27
C MET A 33 -0.83 21.75 -0.96
N LEU A 34 0.16 21.65 -1.84
CA LEU A 34 0.69 22.77 -2.63
C LEU A 34 -0.26 23.25 -3.73
N THR A 35 -1.26 22.45 -4.13
CA THR A 35 -2.30 22.91 -5.08
C THR A 35 -3.41 23.74 -4.43
N ALA A 36 -3.46 23.79 -3.09
CA ALA A 36 -4.42 24.62 -2.37
C ALA A 36 -4.04 26.11 -2.48
N LYS A 37 -5.04 26.98 -2.63
CA LYS A 37 -4.81 28.43 -2.80
C LYS A 37 -4.22 29.09 -1.55
N THR A 38 -4.60 28.59 -0.38
CA THR A 38 -4.16 29.13 0.91
C THR A 38 -3.82 28.00 1.88
N ILE A 39 -3.00 28.33 2.89
CA ILE A 39 -2.69 27.41 4.00
C ILE A 39 -3.97 27.02 4.75
N GLY A 40 -4.95 27.92 4.84
CA GLY A 40 -6.26 27.66 5.43
C GLY A 40 -7.03 26.57 4.68
N ASP A 41 -7.03 26.62 3.35
CA ASP A 41 -7.67 25.60 2.50
C ASP A 41 -6.99 24.23 2.63
N ALA A 42 -5.65 24.21 2.65
CA ALA A 42 -4.89 22.99 2.88
C ALA A 42 -5.21 22.36 4.25
N ARG A 43 -5.28 23.17 5.31
CA ARG A 43 -5.67 22.71 6.65
C ARG A 43 -7.09 22.18 6.68
N LYS A 44 -8.04 22.86 6.02
CA LYS A 44 -9.43 22.40 5.91
C LYS A 44 -9.51 21.07 5.18
N ALA A 45 -8.78 20.90 4.07
CA ALA A 45 -8.69 19.64 3.33
C ALA A 45 -8.18 18.49 4.22
N LEU A 46 -7.16 18.74 5.04
CA LEU A 46 -6.63 17.75 5.98
C LEU A 46 -7.67 17.35 7.04
N TRP A 47 -8.38 18.32 7.64
CA TRP A 47 -9.45 18.04 8.59
C TRP A 47 -10.63 17.28 7.98
N MET A 48 -11.00 17.58 6.74
CA MET A 48 -12.05 16.85 6.01
C MET A 48 -11.65 15.42 5.66
N ASN A 49 -10.35 15.14 5.53
CA ASN A 49 -9.85 13.80 5.24
C ASN A 49 -10.05 12.81 6.41
N ILE A 50 -9.99 13.29 7.66
CA ILE A 50 -10.13 12.45 8.86
C ILE A 50 -11.47 11.71 8.91
N PRO A 51 -12.65 12.37 8.88
CA PRO A 51 -13.93 11.67 8.93
C PRO A 51 -14.15 10.77 7.70
N MET A 52 -13.66 11.18 6.53
CA MET A 52 -13.75 10.36 5.31
C MET A 52 -12.95 9.05 5.45
N THR A 53 -11.72 9.15 5.96
CA THR A 53 -10.85 7.99 6.19
C THR A 53 -11.45 7.07 7.26
N LEU A 54 -12.01 7.63 8.33
CA LEU A 54 -12.68 6.86 9.37
C LEU A 54 -13.90 6.11 8.82
N ALA A 55 -14.75 6.77 8.03
CA ALA A 55 -15.91 6.14 7.40
C ALA A 55 -15.48 4.98 6.48
N MET A 56 -14.44 5.17 5.66
CA MET A 56 -13.90 4.11 4.81
C MET A 56 -13.32 2.94 5.62
N ALA A 57 -12.61 3.22 6.72
CA ALA A 57 -12.05 2.16 7.56
C ALA A 57 -13.15 1.28 8.20
N LEU A 58 -14.25 1.90 8.62
CA LEU A 58 -15.41 1.19 9.18
C LEU A 58 -16.08 0.30 8.13
N THR A 59 -16.30 0.80 6.91
CA THR A 59 -16.93 0.01 5.84
C THR A 59 -16.06 -1.16 5.41
N ILE A 60 -14.74 -0.97 5.30
CA ILE A 60 -13.79 -2.05 4.99
C ILE A 60 -13.82 -3.10 6.11
N SER A 61 -13.74 -2.68 7.38
CA SER A 61 -13.74 -3.61 8.51
C SER A 61 -15.05 -4.41 8.60
N PHE A 62 -16.19 -3.73 8.42
CA PHE A 62 -17.50 -4.39 8.40
C PHE A 62 -17.61 -5.39 7.25
N SER A 63 -17.14 -5.03 6.05
CA SER A 63 -17.13 -5.95 4.91
C SER A 63 -16.29 -7.20 5.16
N GLY A 64 -15.15 -7.06 5.86
CA GLY A 64 -14.33 -8.20 6.29
C GLY A 64 -15.04 -9.13 7.28
N LEU A 65 -15.78 -8.56 8.24
CA LEU A 65 -16.59 -9.34 9.19
C LEU A 65 -17.72 -10.11 8.50
N VAL A 66 -18.40 -9.48 7.53
CA VAL A 66 -19.45 -10.15 6.73
C VAL A 66 -18.87 -11.31 5.93
N LEU A 67 -17.72 -11.11 5.27
CA LEU A 67 -17.04 -12.20 4.54
C LEU A 67 -16.63 -13.35 5.47
N TYR A 68 -16.09 -13.03 6.65
CA TYR A 68 -15.74 -14.02 7.65
C TYR A 68 -16.95 -14.83 8.11
N ALA A 69 -18.03 -14.16 8.55
CA ALA A 69 -19.25 -14.82 9.00
C ALA A 69 -19.88 -15.70 7.90
N TYR A 70 -19.73 -15.31 6.63
CA TYR A 70 -20.24 -16.05 5.49
C TYR A 70 -19.42 -17.30 5.16
N TYR A 71 -18.09 -17.20 5.17
CA TYR A 71 -17.19 -18.29 4.77
C TYR A 71 -16.64 -19.10 5.95
N PHE A 72 -17.00 -18.78 7.20
CA PHE A 72 -16.51 -19.45 8.41
C PHE A 72 -16.65 -20.99 8.37
N ASN A 73 -17.79 -21.49 7.87
CA ASN A 73 -18.09 -22.92 7.77
C ASN A 73 -17.78 -23.53 6.39
N CYS A 74 -17.38 -22.71 5.42
CA CYS A 74 -17.05 -23.19 4.09
C CYS A 74 -16.02 -22.27 3.42
N ASP A 75 -14.75 -22.43 3.79
CA ASP A 75 -13.68 -21.57 3.30
C ASP A 75 -13.27 -21.91 1.85
N PRO A 76 -13.46 -21.00 0.88
CA PRO A 76 -13.08 -21.22 -0.52
C PRO A 76 -11.55 -21.30 -0.74
N VAL A 77 -10.72 -20.80 0.20
CA VAL A 77 -9.26 -20.93 0.12
C VAL A 77 -8.82 -22.36 0.40
N ILE A 78 -9.31 -22.96 1.50
CA ILE A 78 -9.00 -24.35 1.87
C ILE A 78 -9.59 -25.33 0.83
N LEU A 79 -10.78 -25.04 0.31
CA LEU A 79 -11.39 -25.78 -0.81
C LEU A 79 -10.52 -25.79 -2.08
N GLY A 80 -9.67 -24.78 -2.26
CA GLY A 80 -8.83 -24.60 -3.44
C GLY A 80 -9.53 -23.89 -4.61
N ASP A 81 -10.69 -23.25 -4.37
CA ASP A 81 -11.38 -22.43 -5.36
C ASP A 81 -10.62 -21.12 -5.62
N ILE A 82 -9.93 -20.60 -4.59
CA ILE A 82 -9.09 -19.42 -4.67
C ILE A 82 -7.70 -19.67 -4.06
N LYS A 83 -6.69 -18.98 -4.60
CA LYS A 83 -5.28 -19.19 -4.22
C LYS A 83 -4.83 -18.38 -3.00
N SER A 84 -5.51 -17.27 -2.72
CA SER A 84 -5.13 -16.32 -1.67
C SER A 84 -6.37 -15.66 -1.07
N TYR A 85 -6.29 -15.32 0.22
CA TYR A 85 -7.30 -14.54 0.93
C TYR A 85 -7.51 -13.14 0.32
N ASP A 86 -6.53 -12.60 -0.39
CA ASP A 86 -6.66 -11.31 -1.11
C ASP A 86 -7.73 -11.37 -2.22
N MET A 87 -8.11 -12.57 -2.68
CA MET A 87 -9.13 -12.79 -3.70
C MET A 87 -10.53 -13.04 -3.13
N LEU A 88 -10.70 -13.06 -1.82
CA LEU A 88 -11.96 -13.43 -1.18
C LEU A 88 -13.11 -12.45 -1.51
N MET A 89 -12.82 -11.16 -1.47
CA MET A 89 -13.82 -10.11 -1.79
C MET A 89 -14.23 -10.16 -3.29
N PRO A 90 -13.29 -10.20 -4.26
CA PRO A 90 -13.66 -10.42 -5.67
C PRO A 90 -14.43 -11.72 -5.91
N TYR A 91 -14.07 -12.81 -5.21
CA TYR A 91 -14.77 -14.10 -5.30
C TYR A 91 -16.22 -14.00 -4.81
N PHE A 92 -16.43 -13.34 -3.67
CA PHE A 92 -17.77 -13.07 -3.15
C PHE A 92 -18.60 -12.21 -4.12
N ALA A 93 -18.01 -11.13 -4.65
CA ALA A 93 -18.69 -10.28 -5.63
C ALA A 93 -19.13 -11.06 -6.87
N LYS A 94 -18.23 -11.88 -7.45
CA LYS A 94 -18.52 -12.71 -8.61
C LYS A 94 -19.65 -13.72 -8.38
N ASN A 95 -19.73 -14.30 -7.19
CA ASN A 95 -20.66 -15.41 -6.93
C ASN A 95 -22.01 -14.97 -6.35
N ARG A 96 -22.06 -13.81 -5.69
CA ARG A 96 -23.26 -13.35 -4.95
C ARG A 96 -23.81 -12.03 -5.45
N MET A 97 -22.98 -11.09 -5.85
CA MET A 97 -23.47 -9.80 -6.37
C MET A 97 -24.03 -9.90 -7.79
N THR A 98 -24.01 -11.09 -8.41
CA THR A 98 -24.65 -11.36 -9.70
C THR A 98 -26.17 -11.54 -9.58
N GLU A 99 -26.68 -11.80 -8.38
CA GLU A 99 -28.13 -11.88 -8.12
C GLU A 99 -28.83 -10.54 -8.38
N ILE A 100 -28.12 -9.43 -8.22
CA ILE A 100 -28.60 -8.08 -8.54
C ILE A 100 -27.94 -7.63 -9.85
N PRO A 101 -28.73 -7.42 -10.92
CA PRO A 101 -28.20 -6.93 -12.19
C PRO A 101 -27.37 -5.64 -11.99
N ALA A 102 -26.26 -5.53 -12.72
CA ALA A 102 -25.30 -4.40 -12.67
C ALA A 102 -24.49 -4.21 -11.37
N LEU A 103 -24.84 -4.81 -10.24
CA LEU A 103 -24.12 -4.59 -8.97
C LEU A 103 -22.65 -5.04 -9.04
N THR A 104 -22.39 -6.20 -9.65
CA THR A 104 -21.02 -6.69 -9.90
C THR A 104 -20.24 -5.73 -10.79
N GLY A 105 -20.89 -5.12 -11.79
CA GLY A 105 -20.27 -4.13 -12.68
C GLY A 105 -19.89 -2.85 -11.96
N ILE A 106 -20.78 -2.32 -11.10
CA ILE A 106 -20.51 -1.16 -10.26
C ILE A 106 -19.34 -1.44 -9.30
N PHE A 107 -19.32 -2.63 -8.68
CA PHE A 107 -18.22 -3.05 -7.80
C PHE A 107 -16.88 -3.04 -8.54
N ILE A 108 -16.81 -3.70 -9.70
CA ILE A 108 -15.58 -3.77 -10.50
C ILE A 108 -15.15 -2.36 -10.96
N ALA A 109 -16.08 -1.53 -11.42
CA ALA A 109 -15.81 -0.16 -11.83
C ALA A 109 -15.27 0.69 -10.67
N GLY A 110 -15.82 0.54 -9.46
CA GLY A 110 -15.34 1.21 -8.25
C GLY A 110 -13.92 0.80 -7.87
N VAL A 111 -13.62 -0.50 -7.89
CA VAL A 111 -12.28 -1.03 -7.59
C VAL A 111 -11.25 -0.52 -8.59
N PHE A 112 -11.56 -0.53 -9.89
CA PHE A 112 -10.68 0.04 -10.91
C PHE A 112 -10.51 1.55 -10.71
N SER A 113 -11.60 2.31 -10.54
CA SER A 113 -11.53 3.76 -10.32
C SER A 113 -10.64 4.12 -9.12
N ALA A 114 -10.82 3.44 -7.98
CA ALA A 114 -10.01 3.65 -6.79
C ALA A 114 -8.52 3.32 -7.06
N SER A 115 -8.24 2.19 -7.71
CA SER A 115 -6.87 1.76 -8.02
C SER A 115 -6.18 2.71 -9.00
N LEU A 116 -6.85 3.11 -10.08
CA LEU A 116 -6.33 4.04 -11.07
C LEU A 116 -6.08 5.43 -10.47
N SER A 117 -6.94 5.90 -9.57
CA SER A 117 -6.75 7.18 -8.85
C SER A 117 -5.44 7.18 -8.04
N THR A 118 -5.15 6.10 -7.31
CA THR A 118 -3.91 5.97 -6.53
C THR A 118 -2.69 5.81 -7.44
N VAL A 119 -2.75 4.91 -8.42
CA VAL A 119 -1.63 4.66 -9.34
C VAL A 119 -1.28 5.91 -10.13
N SER A 120 -2.27 6.62 -10.67
CA SER A 120 -2.03 7.86 -11.42
C SER A 120 -1.35 8.92 -10.57
N ALA A 121 -1.76 9.09 -9.30
CA ALA A 121 -1.14 10.03 -8.39
C ALA A 121 0.33 9.66 -8.10
N MET A 122 0.60 8.38 -7.81
CA MET A 122 1.96 7.90 -7.56
C MET A 122 2.88 8.05 -8.78
N LEU A 123 2.41 7.69 -9.98
CA LEU A 123 3.18 7.84 -11.21
C LEU A 123 3.52 9.31 -11.49
N ASN A 124 2.56 10.22 -11.30
CA ASN A 124 2.78 11.65 -11.47
C ASN A 124 3.80 12.19 -10.44
N SER A 125 3.67 11.82 -9.17
CA SER A 125 4.59 12.25 -8.13
C SER A 125 6.01 11.71 -8.35
N LEU A 126 6.15 10.46 -8.78
CA LEU A 126 7.46 9.87 -9.05
C LEU A 126 8.12 10.46 -10.30
N ALA A 127 7.35 10.75 -11.35
CA ALA A 127 7.84 11.48 -12.52
C ALA A 127 8.29 12.91 -12.16
N ALA A 128 7.55 13.59 -11.28
CA ALA A 128 7.91 14.92 -10.79
C ALA A 128 9.21 14.89 -9.95
N ILE A 129 9.37 13.91 -9.05
CA ILE A 129 10.61 13.68 -8.29
C ILE A 129 11.77 13.40 -9.24
N ALA A 130 11.60 12.47 -10.18
CA ALA A 130 12.64 12.13 -11.16
C ALA A 130 13.10 13.35 -11.96
N LEU A 131 12.16 14.21 -12.35
CA LEU A 131 12.45 15.42 -13.08
C LEU A 131 13.15 16.48 -12.22
N ALA A 132 12.61 16.79 -11.04
CA ALA A 132 13.06 17.87 -10.18
C ALA A 132 14.37 17.55 -9.44
N ASP A 133 14.52 16.31 -8.98
CA ASP A 133 15.61 15.93 -8.08
C ASP A 133 16.79 15.26 -8.81
N TYR A 134 16.56 14.72 -10.02
CA TYR A 134 17.61 14.04 -10.79
C TYR A 134 17.91 14.73 -12.12
N ILE A 135 16.92 14.93 -12.99
CA ILE A 135 17.17 15.44 -14.36
C ILE A 135 17.58 16.91 -14.36
N LYS A 136 16.83 17.78 -13.67
CA LYS A 136 17.15 19.22 -13.61
C LYS A 136 18.54 19.47 -13.02
N PRO A 137 18.93 18.90 -11.86
CA PRO A 137 20.27 19.08 -11.30
C PRO A 137 21.37 18.50 -12.19
N LEU A 138 21.10 17.39 -12.89
CA LEU A 138 22.07 16.81 -13.82
C LEU A 138 22.33 17.72 -15.03
N TYR A 139 21.29 18.31 -15.61
CA TYR A 139 21.41 19.30 -16.69
C TYR A 139 22.25 20.50 -16.27
N GLN A 140 21.95 21.05 -15.09
CA GLN A 140 22.70 22.17 -14.51
C GLN A 140 24.18 21.81 -14.27
N ARG A 141 24.45 20.58 -13.81
CA ARG A 141 25.82 20.08 -13.61
C ARG A 141 26.60 19.96 -14.93
N PHE A 142 25.92 19.68 -16.03
CA PHE A 142 26.51 19.67 -17.38
C PHE A 142 26.55 21.07 -18.04
N GLY A 143 26.15 22.13 -17.32
CA GLY A 143 26.21 23.51 -17.81
C GLY A 143 25.06 23.91 -18.73
N TYR A 144 23.99 23.12 -18.79
CA TYR A 144 22.80 23.42 -19.58
C TYR A 144 21.67 23.92 -18.68
N ASP A 145 21.04 25.04 -19.07
CA ASP A 145 19.83 25.49 -18.40
C ASP A 145 18.63 24.64 -18.85
N PHE A 146 17.84 24.17 -17.88
CA PHE A 146 16.71 23.31 -18.17
C PHE A 146 15.50 24.19 -18.52
N ARG A 147 15.19 24.26 -19.82
CA ARG A 147 14.07 25.05 -20.33
C ARG A 147 12.73 24.47 -19.84
N ASP A 148 11.96 25.27 -19.09
CA ASP A 148 10.73 24.82 -18.42
C ASP A 148 9.61 24.42 -19.40
N ASP A 149 9.65 24.90 -20.63
CA ASP A 149 8.70 24.50 -21.69
C ASP A 149 8.79 23.01 -22.06
N LYS A 150 9.96 22.37 -21.83
CA LYS A 150 10.16 20.94 -22.06
C LYS A 150 9.84 20.09 -20.83
N ALA A 151 9.68 20.70 -19.65
CA ALA A 151 9.43 20.00 -18.38
C ALA A 151 8.22 19.05 -18.48
N ALA A 152 7.13 19.52 -19.08
CA ALA A 152 5.92 18.73 -19.25
C ALA A 152 6.11 17.53 -20.18
N PHE A 153 6.92 17.68 -21.24
CA PHE A 153 7.24 16.58 -22.14
C PHE A 153 8.06 15.50 -21.43
N TYR A 154 9.14 15.89 -20.75
CA TYR A 154 9.97 14.96 -19.99
C TYR A 154 9.19 14.29 -18.86
N GLY A 155 8.33 15.03 -18.14
CA GLY A 155 7.46 14.46 -17.12
C GLY A 155 6.52 13.37 -17.67
N LYS A 156 5.92 13.59 -18.85
CA LYS A 156 5.08 12.58 -19.52
C LYS A 156 5.87 11.33 -19.93
N VAL A 157 7.07 11.52 -20.50
CA VAL A 157 7.95 10.40 -20.89
C VAL A 157 8.37 9.59 -19.65
N LEU A 158 8.77 10.25 -18.57
CA LEU A 158 9.11 9.58 -17.30
C LEU A 158 7.92 8.84 -16.72
N GLY A 159 6.74 9.47 -16.70
CA GLY A 159 5.51 8.83 -16.24
C GLY A 159 5.20 7.55 -17.02
N PHE A 160 5.40 7.57 -18.34
CA PHE A 160 5.23 6.39 -19.19
C PHE A 160 6.23 5.26 -18.85
N ILE A 161 7.51 5.60 -18.70
CA ILE A 161 8.57 4.64 -18.34
C ILE A 161 8.30 4.02 -16.96
N ILE A 162 7.99 4.85 -15.96
CA ILE A 162 7.68 4.41 -14.61
C ILE A 162 6.42 3.53 -14.61
N GLY A 163 5.42 3.86 -15.45
CA GLY A 163 4.23 3.03 -15.64
C GLY A 163 4.57 1.62 -16.13
N PHE A 164 5.47 1.50 -17.11
CA PHE A 164 5.93 0.20 -17.61
C PHE A 164 6.68 -0.60 -16.54
N ILE A 165 7.57 0.06 -15.78
CA ILE A 165 8.27 -0.55 -14.64
C ILE A 165 7.27 -1.03 -13.58
N SER A 166 6.24 -0.23 -13.29
CA SER A 166 5.21 -0.58 -12.30
C SER A 166 4.43 -1.83 -12.70
N ILE A 167 4.14 -2.00 -13.99
CA ILE A 167 3.51 -3.23 -14.52
C ILE A 167 4.43 -4.44 -14.34
N ALA A 168 5.73 -4.30 -14.63
CA ALA A 168 6.70 -5.37 -14.41
C ALA A 168 6.78 -5.79 -12.94
N ILE A 169 6.81 -4.82 -12.01
CA ILE A 169 6.79 -5.09 -10.56
C ILE A 169 5.48 -5.76 -10.14
N ALA A 170 4.34 -5.41 -10.73
CA ALA A 170 3.05 -6.04 -10.41
C ALA A 170 3.05 -7.55 -10.70
N PHE A 171 3.72 -8.01 -11.76
CA PHE A 171 3.87 -9.45 -12.03
C PHE A 171 4.70 -10.16 -10.96
N ILE A 172 5.74 -9.50 -10.44
CA ILE A 172 6.52 -10.04 -9.31
C ILE A 172 5.65 -10.06 -8.05
N ALA A 173 4.88 -8.99 -7.80
CA ALA A 173 3.96 -8.88 -6.68
C ALA A 173 2.94 -10.03 -6.63
N SER A 174 2.46 -10.49 -7.79
CA SER A 174 1.51 -11.62 -7.90
C SER A 174 2.03 -12.96 -7.37
N ARG A 175 3.34 -13.07 -7.14
CA ARG A 175 3.99 -14.27 -6.57
C ARG A 175 4.20 -14.17 -5.06
N LEU A 176 3.97 -13.00 -4.45
CA LEU A 176 4.00 -12.87 -3.00
C LEU A 176 2.72 -13.43 -2.37
N GLY A 177 2.84 -13.93 -1.13
CA GLY A 177 1.70 -14.38 -0.33
C GLY A 177 0.81 -13.21 0.11
N ALA A 178 0.96 -12.76 1.35
CA ALA A 178 0.16 -11.65 1.87
C ALA A 178 0.66 -10.29 1.36
N LEU A 179 -0.01 -9.74 0.34
CA LEU A 179 0.36 -8.47 -0.31
C LEU A 179 0.36 -7.29 0.67
N ILE A 180 -0.67 -7.17 1.51
CA ILE A 180 -0.78 -6.09 2.51
C ILE A 180 0.43 -6.09 3.45
N GLN A 181 0.88 -7.27 3.88
CA GLN A 181 2.01 -7.39 4.79
C GLN A 181 3.33 -6.97 4.12
N ALA A 182 3.52 -7.32 2.84
CA ALA A 182 4.68 -6.91 2.08
C ALA A 182 4.72 -5.37 1.92
N VAL A 183 3.60 -4.75 1.58
CA VAL A 183 3.49 -3.30 1.42
C VAL A 183 3.74 -2.56 2.73
N LEU A 184 3.18 -3.05 3.85
CA LEU A 184 3.42 -2.46 5.17
C LEU A 184 4.88 -2.60 5.61
N ALA A 185 5.53 -3.73 5.30
CA ALA A 185 6.94 -3.94 5.60
C ALA A 185 7.85 -2.97 4.83
N VAL A 186 7.60 -2.78 3.53
CA VAL A 186 8.34 -1.81 2.71
C VAL A 186 8.10 -0.38 3.19
N ASN A 187 6.85 0.01 3.44
CA ASN A 187 6.54 1.35 3.95
C ASN A 187 7.18 1.59 5.32
N GLY A 188 7.17 0.60 6.22
CA GLY A 188 7.84 0.73 7.52
C GLY A 188 9.35 0.88 7.37
N ALA A 189 9.97 0.12 6.45
CA ALA A 189 11.42 0.13 6.25
C ALA A 189 11.96 1.49 5.80
N PHE A 190 11.26 2.15 4.89
CA PHE A 190 11.67 3.44 4.34
C PHE A 190 11.00 4.64 5.03
N GLY A 191 9.73 4.52 5.39
CA GLY A 191 8.92 5.62 5.91
C GLY A 191 9.37 6.14 7.27
N GLY A 192 9.87 5.24 8.16
CA GLY A 192 10.43 5.62 9.46
C GLY A 192 11.69 6.48 9.33
N PRO A 193 12.75 6.01 8.63
CA PRO A 193 13.97 6.77 8.42
C PRO A 193 13.75 8.11 7.71
N ILE A 194 12.89 8.15 6.68
CA ILE A 194 12.56 9.39 5.98
C ILE A 194 11.88 10.38 6.93
N LEU A 195 10.88 9.95 7.68
CA LEU A 195 10.21 10.81 8.66
C LEU A 195 11.18 11.31 9.74
N GLY A 196 12.11 10.45 10.18
CA GLY A 196 13.18 10.82 11.10
C GLY A 196 14.09 11.91 10.52
N LEU A 197 14.49 11.78 9.25
CA LEU A 197 15.30 12.77 8.54
C LEU A 197 14.60 14.12 8.42
N PHE A 198 13.32 14.15 8.03
CA PHE A 198 12.53 15.39 7.97
C PHE A 198 12.35 16.02 9.35
N THR A 199 12.05 15.22 10.37
CA THR A 199 11.91 15.70 11.75
C THR A 199 13.24 16.28 12.27
N LEU A 200 14.35 15.61 12.02
CA LEU A 200 15.68 16.08 12.38
C LEU A 200 15.97 17.45 11.75
N GLY A 201 15.72 17.60 10.44
CA GLY A 201 15.95 18.86 9.72
C GLY A 201 15.02 20.00 10.12
N MET A 202 13.81 19.72 10.60
CA MET A 202 12.85 20.74 11.03
C MET A 202 13.09 21.27 12.44
N PHE A 203 13.54 20.41 13.36
CA PHE A 203 13.56 20.73 14.80
C PHE A 203 14.96 20.84 15.40
N ILE A 204 16.00 20.31 14.75
CA ILE A 204 17.35 20.25 15.31
C ILE A 204 18.30 21.09 14.44
N GLU A 205 18.61 22.29 14.92
CA GLU A 205 19.51 23.23 14.24
C GLU A 205 20.97 22.76 14.22
N SER A 206 21.36 21.86 15.14
CA SER A 206 22.71 21.30 15.22
C SER A 206 22.95 20.09 14.30
N ALA A 207 21.97 19.71 13.48
CA ALA A 207 22.10 18.57 12.57
C ALA A 207 23.06 18.90 11.42
N ASN A 208 23.95 17.97 11.11
CA ASN A 208 24.90 18.10 10.01
C ASN A 208 24.53 17.16 8.84
N GLU A 209 24.93 17.54 7.62
CA GLU A 209 24.71 16.75 6.41
C GLU A 209 25.28 15.32 6.48
N PRO A 210 26.57 15.09 6.85
CA PRO A 210 27.11 13.74 6.87
C PRO A 210 26.43 12.84 7.91
N GLY A 211 26.07 13.36 9.08
CA GLY A 211 25.36 12.60 10.10
C GLY A 211 23.94 12.25 9.67
N ALA A 212 23.25 13.16 8.98
CA ALA A 212 21.93 12.92 8.43
C ALA A 212 21.94 11.80 7.36
N VAL A 213 22.92 11.84 6.44
CA VAL A 213 23.09 10.81 5.39
C VAL A 213 23.42 9.45 6.00
N ILE A 214 24.44 9.38 6.86
CA ILE A 214 24.89 8.12 7.47
C ILE A 214 23.77 7.54 8.36
N GLY A 215 23.13 8.36 9.19
CA GLY A 215 22.03 7.94 10.05
C GLY A 215 20.84 7.37 9.28
N THR A 216 20.49 8.00 8.15
CA THR A 216 19.41 7.52 7.28
C THR A 216 19.76 6.17 6.64
N ILE A 217 20.97 6.02 6.09
CA ILE A 217 21.42 4.77 5.47
C ILE A 217 21.44 3.62 6.48
N ILE A 218 22.01 3.84 7.67
CA ILE A 218 22.04 2.84 8.75
C ILE A 218 20.62 2.45 9.16
N SER A 219 19.73 3.43 9.32
CA SER A 219 18.34 3.18 9.73
C SER A 219 17.57 2.38 8.68
N ILE A 220 17.74 2.68 7.39
CA ILE A 220 17.13 1.90 6.29
C ILE A 220 17.67 0.47 6.28
N ALA A 221 18.99 0.29 6.37
CA ALA A 221 19.61 -1.03 6.36
C ALA A 221 19.12 -1.90 7.54
N PHE A 222 19.08 -1.32 8.74
CA PHE A 222 18.58 -1.97 9.94
C PHE A 222 17.10 -2.34 9.82
N ASN A 223 16.26 -1.43 9.31
CA ASN A 223 14.84 -1.70 9.15
C ASN A 223 14.54 -2.73 8.05
N ILE A 224 15.30 -2.74 6.95
CA ILE A 224 15.19 -3.79 5.91
C ILE A 224 15.53 -5.15 6.53
N TRP A 225 16.60 -5.24 7.32
CA TRP A 225 16.94 -6.48 8.01
C TRP A 225 15.81 -6.96 8.92
N ILE A 226 15.21 -6.08 9.72
CA ILE A 226 14.04 -6.42 10.56
C ILE A 226 12.82 -6.81 9.71
N ALA A 227 12.57 -6.10 8.61
CA ALA A 227 11.41 -6.30 7.76
C ALA A 227 11.38 -7.71 7.15
N PHE A 228 12.55 -8.19 6.72
CA PHE A 228 12.73 -9.49 6.05
C PHE A 228 13.24 -10.61 6.96
N SER A 229 13.47 -10.33 8.25
CA SER A 229 13.78 -11.39 9.23
C SER A 229 12.61 -12.38 9.37
N PRO A 230 12.87 -13.66 9.65
CA PRO A 230 11.82 -14.66 9.84
C PRO A 230 10.85 -14.22 10.94
N LYS A 231 9.58 -14.06 10.59
CA LYS A 231 8.52 -13.69 11.54
C LYS A 231 7.75 -14.95 11.94
N PRO A 232 7.30 -15.06 13.20
CA PRO A 232 6.42 -16.16 13.60
C PRO A 232 5.16 -16.16 12.73
N ARG A 233 4.63 -17.36 12.49
CA ARG A 233 3.37 -17.52 11.75
C ARG A 233 2.28 -16.79 12.54
N THR A 234 1.58 -15.88 11.87
CA THR A 234 0.39 -15.27 12.45
C THR A 234 -0.67 -16.36 12.63
N PRO A 235 -1.28 -16.49 13.83
CA PRO A 235 -2.38 -17.41 14.00
C PRO A 235 -3.48 -17.02 13.01
N VAL A 236 -3.91 -17.99 12.20
CA VAL A 236 -5.10 -17.85 11.36
C VAL A 236 -6.32 -18.06 12.24
N LEU A 237 -7.43 -17.41 11.93
CA LEU A 237 -8.69 -17.72 12.61
C LEU A 237 -9.09 -19.16 12.25
N ASP A 238 -9.70 -19.86 13.21
CA ASP A 238 -10.24 -21.19 12.96
C ASP A 238 -11.30 -21.11 11.87
N MET A 239 -11.16 -21.95 10.84
CA MET A 239 -12.12 -22.04 9.76
C MET A 239 -12.44 -23.51 9.52
N SER A 240 -13.70 -23.78 9.18
CA SER A 240 -14.22 -25.12 8.94
C SER A 240 -14.63 -25.30 7.47
N ILE A 241 -14.61 -26.55 7.03
CA ILE A 241 -15.14 -27.01 5.74
C ILE A 241 -16.39 -27.88 5.92
N ASP A 242 -16.87 -28.07 7.15
CA ASP A 242 -17.94 -29.00 7.50
C ASP A 242 -19.29 -28.60 6.87
N GLY A 243 -19.46 -27.31 6.56
CA GLY A 243 -20.65 -26.77 5.91
C GLY A 243 -20.62 -26.77 4.38
N CYS A 244 -19.55 -27.26 3.74
CA CYS A 244 -19.44 -27.27 2.29
C CYS A 244 -20.22 -28.44 1.64
N SER A 245 -21.04 -28.14 0.63
CA SER A 245 -21.83 -29.14 -0.13
C SER A 245 -20.97 -30.19 -0.88
N ASN A 246 -19.66 -29.92 -1.09
CA ASN A 246 -18.76 -30.70 -1.95
C ASN A 246 -17.65 -31.46 -1.21
N SER A 247 -17.78 -31.69 0.10
CA SER A 247 -16.75 -32.34 0.95
C SER A 247 -16.26 -33.70 0.42
N SER A 248 -17.11 -34.40 -0.35
CA SER A 248 -16.81 -35.69 -0.99
C SER A 248 -15.71 -35.61 -2.07
N HIS A 249 -15.60 -34.50 -2.79
CA HIS A 249 -14.63 -34.33 -3.88
C HIS A 249 -13.21 -34.05 -3.37
N ILE A 250 -13.09 -33.50 -2.16
CA ILE A 250 -11.81 -33.20 -1.49
C ILE A 250 -11.19 -34.47 -0.92
N ILE A 251 -11.99 -35.36 -0.33
CA ILE A 251 -11.52 -36.68 0.13
C ILE A 251 -10.88 -37.47 -1.03
N GLN A 252 -11.50 -37.47 -2.21
CA GLN A 252 -10.91 -38.12 -3.39
C GLN A 252 -9.64 -37.44 -3.91
N LYS A 253 -9.52 -36.11 -3.80
CA LYS A 253 -8.33 -35.35 -4.25
C LYS A 253 -7.15 -35.54 -3.29
N TYR A 254 -7.41 -35.65 -1.99
CA TYR A 254 -6.39 -36.00 -0.97
C TYR A 254 -5.94 -37.46 -1.09
N ILE A 255 -6.86 -38.41 -1.32
CA ILE A 255 -6.52 -39.83 -1.54
C ILE A 255 -5.64 -40.01 -2.79
N ARG A 256 -5.86 -39.22 -3.85
CA ARG A 256 -5.05 -39.26 -5.08
C ARG A 256 -3.65 -38.62 -4.94
N TYR A 257 -3.39 -37.89 -3.86
CA TYR A 257 -2.06 -37.35 -3.53
C TYR A 257 -1.28 -38.24 -2.53
N LEU A 258 -1.96 -39.19 -1.88
CA LEU A 258 -1.41 -40.12 -0.90
C LEU A 258 -1.17 -41.54 -1.46
N LEU A 259 -1.64 -41.81 -2.68
CA LEU A 259 -1.34 -42.98 -3.50
C LEU A 259 -0.48 -42.56 -4.71
#